data_AF-D1JH64-F1
#
_entry.id   AF-D1JH64-F1
#
_cell.length_a   1.000
_cell.length_b   1.000
_cell.length_c   1.000
_cell.angle_alpha   90.00
_cell.angle_beta   90.00
_cell.angle_gamma   90.00
#
_symmetry.space_group_name_H-M   'P 1'
#
loop_
_entity.id
_entity.type
_entity.pdbx_description
1 polymer ?
#
loop_
_entity_poly.entity_id
_entity_poly.type
_entity_poly.pdbx_seq_one_letter_code
_entity_poly.pdbx_strand_id
1 'polypeptide(L)'
;MKRQFAIVMIAAILLSVLTVIPVMSQSEYENVTHFIPDVDKATGICKMLYFSTEEDFVTQGPEPADGNPIISDGDLLGPGCVVFARNHKLLTTFKTEKDLGLDAADVLDVERFLVAFSTSLDDPNGQFTAGDLLVTNGAVIPNMALLAKFDIQRADLGLDAVHFIGDVDLIIKFLDQASQVSRDEWLKNLPEMLERYDIDIWFSTEGTAPTPEAPQFLDGDLLSARTGTIVFANRDLLPSSVPAGIPDRGVDFGLDAVISDRDGNKEMVHFSTEILNEERPSFTDGDVLLFGNGVVCTNYELIKCFEPKTKELGLDALAITIGGPIPPCAAVIIQVGGMAAGSINSDGLANGWSATTPIFEAFDSPFGGAVKILGRMPSCEECKRFKVEYGEWPDSSTPPTTFIPMTDDFKEWQFIWPSMWILTDRVPDSNGWLDILCDTIMGGLYYPWDTAGKDGKYTLKLTIEDNGGVQHVSSPVVVMIDNTRPKAVLSIEVPECGDIFVGATVTGKITGTDEHFYSYQLRYESSLASGNIIPVRNYTGVADHGDTDLSFTWNTTGLPACGYQIRLWVWDRTIVNNHRGWGVPGYGWRWYDYSYFCLETGE
;
A
#
# COMPACT_ATOMS: atom_id res chain seq x y z
N MET A 1 -49.56 -71.01 14.35
CA MET A 1 -48.09 -70.97 14.23
C MET A 1 -47.73 -71.14 12.75
N LYS A 2 -47.93 -70.24 11.78
CA LYS A 2 -47.98 -68.78 11.65
C LYS A 2 -46.70 -68.05 12.12
N ARG A 3 -45.99 -67.53 11.12
CA ARG A 3 -45.01 -66.41 11.14
C ARG A 3 -43.69 -66.67 11.86
N GLN A 4 -42.72 -67.30 11.18
CA GLN A 4 -41.29 -67.06 11.50
C GLN A 4 -40.26 -67.44 10.42
N PHE A 5 -40.63 -67.57 9.14
CA PHE A 5 -39.67 -67.92 8.07
C PHE A 5 -39.69 -66.98 6.84
N ALA A 6 -40.14 -65.73 7.01
CA ALA A 6 -40.26 -64.76 5.92
C ALA A 6 -39.65 -63.37 6.23
N ILE A 7 -38.65 -63.28 7.12
CA ILE A 7 -38.03 -61.98 7.50
C ILE A 7 -36.51 -61.91 7.25
N VAL A 8 -35.83 -63.00 6.88
CA VAL A 8 -34.36 -62.95 6.66
C VAL A 8 -33.96 -62.85 5.17
N MET A 9 -34.92 -62.83 4.24
CA MET A 9 -34.64 -62.82 2.79
C MET A 9 -35.20 -61.60 2.04
N ILE A 10 -35.44 -60.48 2.75
CA ILE A 10 -35.82 -59.18 2.16
C ILE A 10 -34.77 -58.09 2.46
N ALA A 11 -33.83 -58.33 3.37
CA ALA A 11 -32.76 -57.38 3.70
C ALA A 11 -31.52 -57.46 2.78
N ALA A 12 -31.45 -58.43 1.85
CA ALA A 12 -30.29 -58.64 0.98
C ALA A 12 -30.52 -58.29 -0.51
N ILE A 13 -31.73 -57.82 -0.89
CA ILE A 13 -32.09 -57.49 -2.29
C ILE A 13 -32.51 -56.01 -2.44
N LEU A 14 -32.51 -55.23 -1.35
CA LEU A 14 -32.72 -53.77 -1.37
C LEU A 14 -31.42 -52.95 -1.26
N LEU A 15 -30.28 -53.57 -1.59
CA LEU A 15 -28.96 -52.92 -1.57
C LEU A 15 -28.20 -53.03 -2.91
N SER A 16 -28.90 -53.21 -4.04
CA SER A 16 -28.23 -53.39 -5.35
C SER A 16 -28.91 -52.74 -6.56
N VAL A 17 -29.90 -51.85 -6.39
CA VAL A 17 -30.46 -51.09 -7.52
C VAL A 17 -30.78 -49.66 -7.09
N LEU A 18 -29.77 -48.80 -7.05
CA LEU A 18 -29.94 -47.35 -7.21
C LEU A 18 -28.67 -46.76 -7.84
N THR A 19 -28.84 -46.40 -9.12
CA THR A 19 -28.16 -45.33 -9.85
C THR A 19 -26.63 -45.37 -9.93
N VAL A 20 -26.15 -45.95 -11.05
CA VAL A 20 -24.93 -45.50 -11.72
C VAL A 20 -25.16 -44.07 -12.21
N ILE A 21 -24.78 -43.10 -11.39
CA ILE A 21 -24.40 -41.77 -11.87
C ILE A 21 -22.94 -41.93 -12.29
N PRO A 22 -22.52 -41.52 -13.50
CA PRO A 22 -21.11 -41.53 -13.84
C PRO A 22 -20.43 -40.53 -12.90
N VAL A 23 -19.71 -41.05 -11.92
CA VAL A 23 -18.71 -40.29 -11.18
C VAL A 23 -17.66 -39.90 -12.22
N MET A 24 -17.63 -38.62 -12.59
CA MET A 24 -16.52 -38.05 -13.34
C MET A 24 -15.24 -38.40 -12.59
N SER A 25 -14.28 -38.95 -13.33
CA SER A 25 -13.02 -39.42 -12.78
C SER A 25 -12.28 -38.29 -12.09
N GLN A 26 -11.73 -38.63 -10.93
CA GLN A 26 -10.82 -37.85 -10.08
C GLN A 26 -9.54 -37.34 -10.79
N SER A 27 -9.40 -37.56 -12.10
CA SER A 27 -8.22 -37.21 -12.89
C SER A 27 -8.25 -35.80 -13.51
N GLU A 28 -9.33 -35.02 -13.32
CA GLU A 28 -9.40 -33.60 -13.74
C GLU A 28 -9.07 -32.61 -12.60
N TYR A 29 -9.03 -33.06 -11.35
CA TYR A 29 -8.70 -32.22 -10.17
C TYR A 29 -7.20 -32.18 -9.81
N GLU A 30 -6.37 -33.05 -10.39
CA GLU A 30 -4.92 -33.09 -10.10
C GLU A 30 -4.08 -32.12 -10.95
N ASN A 31 -4.67 -31.38 -11.90
CA ASN A 31 -3.92 -30.47 -12.78
C ASN A 31 -3.96 -28.98 -12.38
N VAL A 32 -4.59 -28.61 -11.25
CA VAL A 32 -4.68 -27.20 -10.81
C VAL A 32 -3.68 -26.86 -9.68
N THR A 33 -3.01 -27.85 -9.09
CA THR A 33 -2.19 -27.66 -7.86
C THR A 33 -0.68 -27.71 -8.07
N HIS A 34 -0.18 -27.69 -9.31
CA HIS A 34 1.27 -27.80 -9.54
C HIS A 34 1.79 -27.05 -10.77
N PHE A 35 1.45 -25.77 -10.91
CA PHE A 35 2.20 -24.85 -11.76
C PHE A 35 2.18 -23.45 -11.12
N ILE A 36 3.13 -23.17 -10.23
CA ILE A 36 3.61 -21.79 -10.00
C ILE A 36 4.84 -21.67 -10.90
N PRO A 37 4.72 -21.16 -12.14
CA PRO A 37 5.89 -20.92 -12.97
C PRO A 37 6.76 -19.83 -12.34
N ASP A 38 8.08 -19.98 -12.50
CA ASP A 38 9.14 -19.03 -12.15
C ASP A 38 8.70 -17.58 -12.44
N VAL A 39 8.50 -16.80 -11.38
CA VAL A 39 7.90 -15.47 -11.45
C VAL A 39 8.97 -14.43 -11.73
N ASP A 40 9.09 -14.03 -12.99
CA ASP A 40 9.95 -12.93 -13.41
C ASP A 40 9.38 -11.56 -13.00
N LYS A 41 10.33 -10.71 -12.58
CA LYS A 41 10.35 -9.28 -12.21
C LYS A 41 9.14 -8.39 -12.58
N ALA A 42 8.28 -8.11 -11.59
CA ALA A 42 7.47 -6.87 -11.38
C ALA A 42 6.48 -7.11 -10.20
N THR A 43 6.43 -6.18 -9.25
CA THR A 43 5.41 -5.90 -8.18
C THR A 43 4.81 -7.05 -7.35
N GLY A 44 5.08 -7.04 -6.04
CA GLY A 44 4.79 -8.14 -5.11
C GLY A 44 3.35 -8.28 -4.61
N ILE A 45 2.57 -7.20 -4.58
CA ILE A 45 1.15 -7.28 -4.19
C ILE A 45 0.26 -7.58 -5.41
N CYS A 46 0.51 -6.95 -6.56
CA CYS A 46 -0.24 -7.13 -7.82
C CYS A 46 -0.46 -8.61 -8.18
N LYS A 47 0.55 -9.44 -7.93
CA LYS A 47 0.54 -10.86 -8.28
C LYS A 47 -0.23 -11.74 -7.30
N MET A 48 -0.70 -11.19 -6.18
CA MET A 48 -1.45 -11.89 -5.14
C MET A 48 -2.93 -11.47 -5.08
N LEU A 49 -3.34 -10.54 -5.95
CA LEU A 49 -4.68 -9.98 -5.96
C LEU A 49 -5.64 -10.86 -6.77
N TYR A 50 -6.88 -10.84 -6.34
CA TYR A 50 -8.05 -11.24 -7.10
C TYR A 50 -8.77 -9.97 -7.49
N PHE A 51 -9.30 -9.91 -8.71
CA PHE A 51 -9.92 -8.70 -9.20
C PHE A 51 -10.91 -8.96 -10.32
N SER A 52 -11.80 -8.02 -10.57
CA SER A 52 -12.59 -7.93 -11.80
C SER A 52 -12.23 -6.64 -12.53
N THR A 53 -12.54 -6.58 -13.82
CA THR A 53 -12.36 -5.39 -14.66
C THR A 53 -13.71 -4.77 -14.98
N GLU A 54 -13.75 -3.48 -15.29
CA GLU A 54 -14.97 -2.78 -15.74
C GLU A 54 -15.45 -3.22 -17.13
N GLU A 55 -14.54 -3.74 -17.93
CA GLU A 55 -14.80 -4.02 -19.34
C GLU A 55 -14.51 -5.48 -19.70
N ASP A 56 -15.44 -6.07 -20.46
CA ASP A 56 -15.22 -7.34 -21.16
C ASP A 56 -13.99 -7.26 -22.06
N PHE A 57 -13.17 -8.31 -22.07
CA PHE A 57 -12.05 -8.40 -22.99
C PHE A 57 -11.75 -9.82 -23.48
N VAL A 58 -10.92 -9.89 -24.52
CA VAL A 58 -10.45 -11.17 -25.07
C VAL A 58 -8.98 -11.35 -24.72
N THR A 59 -8.68 -12.35 -23.89
CA THR A 59 -7.29 -12.73 -23.58
C THR A 59 -6.59 -13.28 -24.82
N GLN A 60 -5.32 -12.91 -25.02
CA GLN A 60 -4.45 -13.51 -26.05
C GLN A 60 -3.49 -14.56 -25.47
N GLY A 61 -3.49 -14.73 -24.15
CA GLY A 61 -2.69 -15.72 -23.45
C GLY A 61 -2.56 -15.37 -21.98
N PRO A 62 -2.53 -16.36 -21.06
CA PRO A 62 -2.76 -17.79 -21.29
C PRO A 62 -4.22 -18.11 -21.66
N GLU A 63 -4.43 -19.23 -22.36
CA GLU A 63 -5.78 -19.74 -22.62
C GLU A 63 -6.43 -20.16 -21.29
N PRO A 64 -7.63 -19.66 -20.96
CA PRO A 64 -8.33 -20.06 -19.75
C PRO A 64 -8.61 -21.57 -19.70
N ALA A 65 -8.71 -22.13 -18.50
CA ALA A 65 -8.83 -23.58 -18.30
C ALA A 65 -10.10 -24.20 -18.93
N ASP A 66 -11.13 -23.39 -19.16
CA ASP A 66 -12.38 -23.79 -19.83
C ASP A 66 -12.34 -23.61 -21.36
N GLY A 67 -11.23 -23.10 -21.91
CA GLY A 67 -11.04 -22.83 -23.34
C GLY A 67 -11.82 -21.63 -23.88
N ASN A 68 -12.50 -20.84 -23.02
CA ASN A 68 -13.19 -19.62 -23.46
C ASN A 68 -12.25 -18.41 -23.34
N PRO A 69 -11.83 -17.78 -24.44
CA PRO A 69 -10.90 -16.65 -24.40
C PRO A 69 -11.58 -15.31 -24.04
N ILE A 70 -12.91 -15.27 -23.95
CA ILE A 70 -13.63 -14.08 -23.48
C ILE A 70 -13.58 -14.08 -21.96
N ILE A 71 -13.12 -12.98 -21.37
CA ILE A 71 -13.17 -12.67 -19.96
C ILE A 71 -14.20 -11.56 -19.82
N SER A 72 -15.23 -11.75 -19.00
CA SER A 72 -16.20 -10.69 -18.76
C SER A 72 -15.86 -9.82 -17.56
N ASP A 73 -16.50 -8.66 -17.50
CA ASP A 73 -16.57 -7.76 -16.34
C ASP A 73 -17.12 -8.43 -15.05
N GLY A 74 -17.78 -9.58 -15.20
CA GLY A 74 -18.26 -10.41 -14.10
C GLY A 74 -17.32 -11.53 -13.67
N ASP A 75 -16.21 -11.77 -14.37
CA ASP A 75 -15.26 -12.84 -14.08
C ASP A 75 -14.24 -12.40 -13.01
N LEU A 76 -14.15 -13.17 -11.92
CA LEU A 76 -13.14 -12.95 -10.90
C LEU A 76 -11.80 -13.56 -11.35
N LEU A 77 -10.86 -12.69 -11.67
CA LEU A 77 -9.48 -13.01 -12.04
C LEU A 77 -8.63 -13.19 -10.78
N GLY A 78 -7.51 -13.91 -10.93
CA GLY A 78 -6.64 -14.20 -9.80
C GLY A 78 -5.16 -14.33 -10.16
N PRO A 79 -4.33 -14.62 -9.13
CA PRO A 79 -2.89 -14.77 -9.25
C PRO A 79 -2.47 -15.71 -10.39
N GLY A 80 -1.41 -15.33 -11.11
CA GLY A 80 -0.85 -16.17 -12.18
C GLY A 80 -1.67 -16.19 -13.46
N CYS A 81 -2.50 -15.17 -13.70
CA CYS A 81 -3.26 -14.98 -14.95
C CYS A 81 -4.31 -16.08 -15.12
N VAL A 82 -4.98 -16.40 -14.01
CA VAL A 82 -5.99 -17.44 -13.95
C VAL A 82 -7.35 -16.76 -13.82
N VAL A 83 -8.32 -17.25 -14.59
CA VAL A 83 -9.74 -16.97 -14.32
C VAL A 83 -10.11 -17.81 -13.10
N PHE A 84 -10.12 -17.19 -11.92
CA PHE A 84 -10.36 -17.89 -10.66
C PHE A 84 -11.82 -18.37 -10.58
N ALA A 85 -12.76 -17.51 -10.96
CA ALA A 85 -14.16 -17.86 -11.08
C ALA A 85 -14.78 -17.12 -12.25
N ARG A 86 -15.55 -17.86 -13.06
CA ARG A 86 -16.45 -17.22 -14.02
C ARG A 86 -17.64 -16.58 -13.30
N ASN A 87 -18.27 -15.55 -13.87
CA ASN A 87 -19.46 -14.93 -13.28
C ASN A 87 -20.57 -15.96 -12.97
N HIS A 88 -20.88 -16.81 -13.94
CA HIS A 88 -21.86 -17.90 -13.77
C HIS A 88 -21.47 -18.91 -12.67
N LYS A 89 -20.17 -19.06 -12.38
CA LYS A 89 -19.68 -19.94 -11.33
C LYS A 89 -19.93 -19.33 -9.94
N LEU A 90 -19.74 -18.02 -9.79
CA LEU A 90 -20.11 -17.28 -8.58
C LEU A 90 -21.63 -17.31 -8.35
N LEU A 91 -22.41 -17.18 -9.43
CA LEU A 91 -23.87 -17.15 -9.39
C LEU A 91 -24.56 -18.52 -9.33
N THR A 92 -23.81 -19.62 -9.36
CA THR A 92 -24.36 -20.99 -9.47
C THR A 92 -25.39 -21.29 -8.37
N THR A 93 -25.14 -20.87 -7.12
CA THR A 93 -26.04 -21.12 -5.98
C THR A 93 -27.39 -20.40 -6.15
N PHE A 94 -27.41 -19.28 -6.86
CA PHE A 94 -28.60 -18.47 -7.14
C PHE A 94 -29.31 -18.89 -8.44
N LYS A 95 -28.79 -19.90 -9.15
CA LYS A 95 -29.36 -20.47 -10.38
C LYS A 95 -29.49 -19.45 -11.52
N THR A 96 -28.52 -18.54 -11.60
CA THR A 96 -28.44 -17.56 -12.67
C THR A 96 -27.29 -17.91 -13.59
N GLU A 97 -27.61 -18.05 -14.88
CA GLU A 97 -26.64 -18.36 -15.96
C GLU A 97 -26.27 -17.12 -16.78
N LYS A 98 -26.88 -15.97 -16.46
CA LYS A 98 -26.54 -14.70 -17.09
C LYS A 98 -25.30 -14.13 -16.44
N ASP A 99 -24.50 -13.46 -17.27
CA ASP A 99 -23.50 -12.54 -16.78
C ASP A 99 -24.19 -11.30 -16.19
N LEU A 100 -23.82 -10.95 -14.97
CA LEU A 100 -24.39 -9.81 -14.25
C LEU A 100 -23.33 -8.76 -13.87
N GLY A 101 -22.09 -8.89 -14.35
CA GLY A 101 -20.98 -8.06 -13.90
C GLY A 101 -20.61 -8.35 -12.44
N LEU A 102 -19.62 -7.63 -11.93
CA LEU A 102 -19.16 -7.77 -10.55
C LEU A 102 -18.56 -6.45 -10.05
N ASP A 103 -19.27 -5.76 -9.15
CA ASP A 103 -18.86 -4.43 -8.62
C ASP A 103 -18.14 -4.50 -7.26
N ALA A 104 -18.05 -5.67 -6.65
CA ALA A 104 -17.32 -5.82 -5.41
C ALA A 104 -16.97 -7.28 -5.18
N ALA A 105 -15.80 -7.56 -4.62
CA ALA A 105 -15.42 -8.91 -4.20
C ALA A 105 -14.59 -8.89 -2.92
N ASP A 106 -14.76 -9.95 -2.13
CA ASP A 106 -13.86 -10.34 -1.07
C ASP A 106 -13.70 -11.87 -1.04
N VAL A 107 -12.49 -12.35 -1.33
CA VAL A 107 -12.16 -13.79 -1.37
C VAL A 107 -11.70 -14.23 0.02
N LEU A 108 -12.57 -14.98 0.70
CA LEU A 108 -12.40 -15.31 2.11
C LEU A 108 -11.75 -16.68 2.32
N ASP A 109 -12.10 -17.67 1.50
CA ASP A 109 -11.52 -19.03 1.56
C ASP A 109 -11.48 -19.64 0.16
N VAL A 110 -10.27 -19.75 -0.40
CA VAL A 110 -10.05 -20.33 -1.74
C VAL A 110 -10.39 -21.82 -1.77
N GLU A 111 -10.07 -22.57 -0.72
CA GLU A 111 -10.26 -24.02 -0.68
C GLU A 111 -11.75 -24.37 -0.60
N ARG A 112 -12.52 -23.59 0.16
CA ARG A 112 -13.99 -23.73 0.25
C ARG A 112 -14.74 -23.02 -0.87
N PHE A 113 -14.03 -22.26 -1.70
CA PHE A 113 -14.63 -21.37 -2.69
C PHE A 113 -15.64 -20.41 -2.05
N LEU A 114 -15.27 -19.81 -0.92
CA LEU A 114 -16.07 -18.84 -0.20
C LEU A 114 -15.68 -17.43 -0.64
N VAL A 115 -16.55 -16.82 -1.44
CA VAL A 115 -16.38 -15.47 -1.99
C VAL A 115 -17.62 -14.68 -1.64
N ALA A 116 -17.43 -13.49 -1.05
CA ALA A 116 -18.47 -12.49 -0.92
C ALA A 116 -18.33 -11.50 -2.08
N PHE A 117 -19.42 -11.10 -2.71
CA PHE A 117 -19.38 -10.27 -3.91
C PHE A 117 -20.68 -9.50 -4.14
N SER A 118 -20.64 -8.49 -5.00
CA SER A 118 -21.80 -7.77 -5.53
C SER A 118 -21.86 -7.93 -7.05
N THR A 119 -22.97 -7.54 -7.67
CA THR A 119 -23.17 -7.56 -9.13
C THR A 119 -23.77 -6.25 -9.61
N SER A 120 -23.37 -5.84 -10.82
CA SER A 120 -23.80 -4.60 -11.50
C SER A 120 -25.24 -4.62 -11.96
N LEU A 121 -25.82 -5.81 -12.09
CA LEU A 121 -27.17 -6.01 -12.61
C LEU A 121 -28.04 -6.84 -11.66
N ASP A 122 -29.32 -6.48 -11.60
CA ASP A 122 -30.34 -7.23 -10.89
C ASP A 122 -30.47 -8.68 -11.38
N ASP A 123 -30.75 -9.61 -10.45
CA ASP A 123 -31.13 -10.96 -10.83
C ASP A 123 -32.42 -10.93 -11.67
N PRO A 124 -32.43 -11.54 -12.88
CA PRO A 124 -33.63 -11.58 -13.72
C PRO A 124 -34.85 -12.26 -13.06
N ASN A 125 -34.64 -13.07 -12.02
CA ASN A 125 -35.70 -13.74 -11.27
C ASN A 125 -36.08 -13.01 -9.98
N GLY A 126 -35.44 -11.87 -9.67
CA GLY A 126 -35.72 -11.03 -8.52
C GLY A 126 -35.32 -11.65 -7.18
N GLN A 127 -34.33 -12.55 -7.15
CA GLN A 127 -33.82 -13.14 -5.91
C GLN A 127 -32.93 -12.17 -5.13
N PHE A 128 -32.24 -11.28 -5.84
CA PHE A 128 -31.40 -10.20 -5.31
C PHE A 128 -31.40 -9.03 -6.32
N THR A 129 -30.95 -7.86 -5.87
CA THR A 129 -30.76 -6.65 -6.69
C THR A 129 -29.28 -6.32 -6.82
N ALA A 130 -28.94 -5.46 -7.80
CA ALA A 130 -27.60 -4.88 -7.90
C ALA A 130 -27.19 -4.22 -6.57
N GLY A 131 -25.91 -4.31 -6.22
CA GLY A 131 -25.39 -3.87 -4.92
C GLY A 131 -25.66 -4.81 -3.74
N ASP A 132 -26.56 -5.79 -3.82
CA ASP A 132 -26.73 -6.75 -2.73
C ASP A 132 -25.42 -7.52 -2.49
N LEU A 133 -25.01 -7.68 -1.22
CA LEU A 133 -23.87 -8.51 -0.87
C LEU A 133 -24.25 -10.00 -0.91
N LEU A 134 -23.78 -10.67 -1.95
CA LEU A 134 -23.94 -12.09 -2.20
C LEU A 134 -22.75 -12.87 -1.65
N VAL A 135 -22.98 -14.15 -1.32
CA VAL A 135 -21.91 -15.07 -0.96
C VAL A 135 -22.12 -16.39 -1.67
N THR A 136 -21.05 -17.03 -2.14
CA THR A 136 -21.11 -18.30 -2.87
C THR A 136 -21.79 -19.44 -2.10
N ASN A 137 -21.89 -19.34 -0.77
CA ASN A 137 -22.65 -20.25 0.10
C ASN A 137 -24.18 -20.02 0.08
N GLY A 138 -24.66 -19.02 -0.67
CA GLY A 138 -26.08 -18.70 -0.85
C GLY A 138 -26.61 -17.58 0.03
N ALA A 139 -25.79 -16.92 0.85
CA ALA A 139 -26.22 -15.75 1.60
C ALA A 139 -26.50 -14.56 0.67
N VAL A 140 -27.53 -13.79 1.01
CA VAL A 140 -27.90 -12.52 0.35
C VAL A 140 -28.16 -11.49 1.44
N ILE A 141 -27.29 -10.49 1.55
CA ILE A 141 -27.41 -9.38 2.49
C ILE A 141 -27.76 -8.13 1.67
N PRO A 142 -28.93 -7.51 1.88
CA PRO A 142 -29.30 -6.30 1.15
C PRO A 142 -28.29 -5.16 1.34
N ASN A 143 -27.94 -4.40 0.31
CA ASN A 143 -27.14 -3.17 0.50
C ASN A 143 -27.81 -2.21 1.50
N MET A 144 -29.15 -2.15 1.46
CA MET A 144 -29.94 -1.35 2.40
C MET A 144 -29.73 -1.77 3.87
N ALA A 145 -29.33 -3.01 4.13
CA ALA A 145 -29.00 -3.48 5.47
C ALA A 145 -27.62 -3.00 5.92
N LEU A 146 -26.65 -2.84 5.00
CA LEU A 146 -25.33 -2.24 5.29
C LEU A 146 -25.48 -0.78 5.73
N LEU A 147 -26.48 -0.08 5.19
CA LEU A 147 -26.78 1.32 5.48
C LEU A 147 -27.64 1.53 6.75
N ALA A 148 -28.00 0.46 7.47
CA ALA A 148 -28.99 0.51 8.56
C ALA A 148 -28.61 1.46 9.72
N LYS A 149 -27.32 1.74 9.93
CA LYS A 149 -26.83 2.64 10.99
C LYS A 149 -26.63 4.09 10.55
N PHE A 150 -26.74 4.39 9.26
CA PHE A 150 -26.52 5.75 8.73
C PHE A 150 -27.75 6.67 8.85
N ASP A 151 -28.89 6.17 9.32
CA ASP A 151 -30.16 6.93 9.51
C ASP A 151 -30.65 7.66 8.25
N ILE A 152 -30.29 7.14 7.07
CA ILE A 152 -30.82 7.63 5.80
C ILE A 152 -32.14 6.93 5.48
N GLN A 153 -33.00 7.60 4.71
CA GLN A 153 -34.19 6.94 4.17
C GLN A 153 -33.71 5.74 3.36
N ARG A 154 -34.09 4.54 3.78
CA ARG A 154 -33.83 3.25 3.14
C ARG A 154 -33.75 3.39 1.61
N ALA A 155 -32.54 3.52 1.11
CA ALA A 155 -32.19 3.71 -0.28
C ALA A 155 -31.32 2.54 -0.71
N ASP A 156 -31.56 2.09 -1.93
CA ASP A 156 -30.73 1.12 -2.61
C ASP A 156 -29.71 1.95 -3.41
N LEU A 157 -28.43 1.85 -3.05
CA LEU A 157 -27.35 2.72 -3.53
C LEU A 157 -26.24 1.95 -4.24
N GLY A 158 -26.47 0.68 -4.60
CA GLY A 158 -25.39 -0.13 -5.16
C GLY A 158 -24.32 -0.50 -4.14
N LEU A 159 -23.24 -1.13 -4.61
CA LEU A 159 -22.08 -1.51 -3.80
C LEU A 159 -20.85 -1.64 -4.69
N ASP A 160 -19.88 -0.74 -4.52
CA ASP A 160 -18.67 -0.67 -5.36
C ASP A 160 -17.43 -1.26 -4.67
N ALA A 161 -17.52 -1.53 -3.37
CA ALA A 161 -16.43 -2.21 -2.70
C ALA A 161 -16.94 -2.96 -1.48
N VAL A 162 -16.29 -4.07 -1.17
CA VAL A 162 -16.57 -4.83 0.04
C VAL A 162 -15.31 -5.45 0.61
N HIS A 163 -15.14 -5.34 1.92
CA HIS A 163 -14.05 -5.98 2.63
C HIS A 163 -14.45 -6.33 4.08
N PHE A 164 -14.34 -7.60 4.45
CA PHE A 164 -14.59 -8.05 5.81
C PHE A 164 -13.41 -7.78 6.74
N ILE A 165 -13.70 -7.24 7.92
CA ILE A 165 -12.75 -6.97 9.01
C ILE A 165 -13.08 -7.87 10.19
N GLY A 166 -12.06 -8.45 10.82
CA GLY A 166 -12.13 -9.31 11.99
C GLY A 166 -11.48 -10.67 11.77
N ASP A 167 -11.56 -11.52 12.79
CA ASP A 167 -11.02 -12.88 12.75
C ASP A 167 -11.69 -13.72 11.65
N VAL A 168 -10.89 -14.33 10.78
CA VAL A 168 -11.38 -15.11 9.62
C VAL A 168 -12.29 -16.27 10.03
N ASP A 169 -12.01 -16.95 11.14
CA ASP A 169 -12.87 -18.03 11.62
C ASP A 169 -14.24 -17.50 12.10
N LEU A 170 -14.28 -16.27 12.63
CA LEU A 170 -15.52 -15.61 13.02
C LEU A 170 -16.29 -15.08 11.82
N ILE A 171 -15.61 -14.57 10.79
CA ILE A 171 -16.21 -14.19 9.50
C ILE A 171 -16.86 -15.41 8.86
N ILE A 172 -16.15 -16.53 8.75
CA ILE A 172 -16.69 -17.77 8.17
C ILE A 172 -17.93 -18.24 8.96
N LYS A 173 -17.88 -18.23 10.30
CA LYS A 173 -19.05 -18.61 11.12
C LYS A 173 -20.24 -17.65 10.94
N PHE A 174 -19.96 -16.36 10.80
CA PHE A 174 -20.99 -15.36 10.48
C PHE A 174 -21.63 -15.69 9.13
N LEU A 175 -20.85 -15.99 8.10
CA LEU A 175 -21.34 -16.31 6.77
C LEU A 175 -22.11 -17.63 6.68
N ASP A 176 -21.69 -18.64 7.45
CA ASP A 176 -22.44 -19.89 7.60
C ASP A 176 -23.83 -19.61 8.18
N GLN A 177 -23.92 -18.75 9.19
CA GLN A 177 -25.21 -18.31 9.72
C GLN A 177 -25.97 -17.45 8.70
N ALA A 178 -25.26 -16.61 7.94
CA ALA A 178 -25.85 -15.64 7.04
C ALA A 178 -26.68 -16.30 5.93
N SER A 179 -26.24 -17.46 5.44
CA SER A 179 -26.96 -18.28 4.44
C SER A 179 -28.34 -18.75 4.90
N GLN A 180 -28.64 -18.67 6.20
CA GLN A 180 -29.89 -19.13 6.81
C GLN A 180 -30.83 -17.98 7.19
N VAL A 181 -30.39 -16.73 7.00
CA VAL A 181 -31.14 -15.53 7.39
C VAL A 181 -31.86 -14.97 6.16
N SER A 182 -33.13 -14.59 6.33
CA SER A 182 -33.94 -14.04 5.24
C SER A 182 -33.62 -12.58 4.96
N ARG A 183 -33.87 -12.12 3.72
CA ARG A 183 -33.73 -10.71 3.29
C ARG A 183 -34.40 -9.72 4.27
N ASP A 184 -35.62 -10.01 4.69
CA ASP A 184 -36.41 -9.17 5.61
C ASP A 184 -35.83 -9.11 7.04
N GLU A 185 -35.11 -10.16 7.44
CA GLU A 185 -34.46 -10.23 8.75
C GLU A 185 -33.16 -9.43 8.77
N TRP A 186 -32.41 -9.42 7.66
CA TRP A 186 -31.20 -8.59 7.53
C TRP A 186 -31.46 -7.11 7.70
N LEU A 187 -32.56 -6.62 7.12
CA LEU A 187 -32.99 -5.24 7.24
C LEU A 187 -33.28 -4.78 8.68
N LYS A 188 -33.20 -5.69 9.67
CA LYS A 188 -33.46 -5.40 11.08
C LYS A 188 -32.27 -5.69 12.00
N ASN A 189 -31.38 -6.61 11.60
CA ASN A 189 -30.48 -7.28 12.55
C ASN A 189 -29.01 -7.32 12.13
N LEU A 190 -28.63 -6.80 10.95
CA LEU A 190 -27.24 -6.91 10.47
C LEU A 190 -26.22 -6.32 11.46
N PRO A 191 -26.37 -5.08 11.96
CA PRO A 191 -25.37 -4.49 12.86
C PRO A 191 -25.21 -5.27 14.17
N GLU A 192 -26.31 -5.77 14.75
CA GLU A 192 -26.28 -6.59 15.97
C GLU A 192 -25.61 -7.96 15.73
N MET A 193 -25.69 -8.49 14.50
CA MET A 193 -24.96 -9.71 14.13
C MET A 193 -23.46 -9.44 13.94
N LEU A 194 -23.09 -8.36 13.27
CA LEU A 194 -21.68 -7.96 13.13
C LEU A 194 -21.03 -7.76 14.51
N GLU A 195 -21.72 -7.08 15.43
CA GLU A 195 -21.24 -6.91 16.81
C GLU A 195 -21.09 -8.24 17.56
N ARG A 196 -22.01 -9.19 17.38
CA ARG A 196 -21.95 -10.50 18.04
C ARG A 196 -20.73 -11.32 17.62
N TYR A 197 -20.38 -11.28 16.34
CA TYR A 197 -19.23 -12.01 15.80
C TYR A 197 -17.93 -11.23 15.92
N ASP A 198 -17.99 -9.99 16.44
CA ASP A 198 -16.87 -9.05 16.51
C ASP A 198 -16.17 -8.83 15.16
N ILE A 199 -16.98 -8.68 14.12
CA ILE A 199 -16.54 -8.42 12.75
C ILE A 199 -17.16 -7.12 12.26
N ASP A 200 -16.64 -6.60 11.15
CA ASP A 200 -17.23 -5.49 10.41
C ASP A 200 -17.22 -5.79 8.91
N ILE A 201 -18.04 -5.07 8.16
CA ILE A 201 -18.02 -5.06 6.70
C ILE A 201 -17.73 -3.61 6.31
N TRP A 202 -16.56 -3.40 5.74
CA TRP A 202 -16.20 -2.14 5.12
C TRP A 202 -16.68 -2.14 3.68
N PHE A 203 -17.25 -1.02 3.24
CA PHE A 203 -17.86 -0.93 1.91
C PHE A 203 -17.92 0.50 1.38
N SER A 204 -18.08 0.65 0.06
CA SER A 204 -18.50 1.88 -0.63
C SER A 204 -19.79 1.61 -1.42
N THR A 205 -20.36 2.65 -2.01
CA THR A 205 -21.64 2.61 -2.72
C THR A 205 -21.55 3.43 -4.00
N GLU A 206 -22.28 3.03 -5.05
CA GLU A 206 -22.40 3.78 -6.32
C GLU A 206 -23.00 5.18 -6.16
N GLY A 207 -23.68 5.42 -5.04
CA GLY A 207 -24.45 6.64 -4.81
C GLY A 207 -24.05 7.42 -3.57
N THR A 208 -23.81 8.71 -3.76
CA THR A 208 -23.74 9.70 -2.68
C THR A 208 -25.08 9.85 -1.92
N ALA A 209 -25.05 9.79 -0.58
CA ALA A 209 -26.26 9.81 0.25
C ALA A 209 -26.24 10.88 1.37
N PRO A 210 -27.41 11.35 1.85
CA PRO A 210 -28.76 11.02 1.37
C PRO A 210 -29.10 11.72 0.05
N THR A 211 -28.42 12.81 -0.28
CA THR A 211 -28.57 13.56 -1.53
C THR A 211 -27.23 14.19 -1.92
N PRO A 212 -26.87 14.27 -3.21
CA PRO A 212 -25.63 14.91 -3.67
C PRO A 212 -25.44 16.36 -3.21
N GLU A 213 -26.53 17.12 -2.97
CA GLU A 213 -26.45 18.52 -2.54
C GLU A 213 -26.14 18.70 -1.04
N ALA A 214 -26.37 17.67 -0.24
CA ALA A 214 -26.16 17.67 1.21
C ALA A 214 -25.77 16.27 1.70
N PRO A 215 -24.61 15.76 1.27
CA PRO A 215 -24.22 14.40 1.58
C PRO A 215 -23.84 14.25 3.05
N GLN A 216 -24.25 13.13 3.62
CA GLN A 216 -23.71 12.59 4.86
C GLN A 216 -22.44 11.79 4.59
N PHE A 217 -22.40 11.07 3.47
CA PHE A 217 -21.23 10.40 2.92
C PHE A 217 -21.26 10.45 1.40
N LEU A 218 -20.09 10.30 0.81
CA LEU A 218 -19.81 10.27 -0.62
C LEU A 218 -19.69 8.83 -1.12
N ASP A 219 -19.88 8.61 -2.42
CA ASP A 219 -19.61 7.30 -3.06
C ASP A 219 -18.12 6.93 -2.94
N GLY A 220 -17.24 7.92 -2.99
CA GLY A 220 -15.81 7.75 -2.71
C GLY A 220 -15.42 7.54 -1.24
N ASP A 221 -16.35 7.48 -0.29
CA ASP A 221 -16.07 7.22 1.13
C ASP A 221 -16.07 5.71 1.44
N LEU A 222 -15.13 5.28 2.28
CA LEU A 222 -15.16 3.94 2.87
C LEU A 222 -15.98 3.93 4.16
N LEU A 223 -17.00 3.09 4.22
CA LEU A 223 -18.02 3.05 5.26
C LEU A 223 -17.94 1.79 6.11
N SER A 224 -18.41 1.86 7.36
CA SER A 224 -18.55 0.70 8.26
C SER A 224 -20.02 0.33 8.45
N ALA A 225 -20.37 -0.91 8.13
CA ALA A 225 -21.72 -1.44 8.34
C ALA A 225 -22.03 -1.68 9.82
N ARG A 226 -21.01 -2.00 10.64
CA ARG A 226 -21.18 -2.23 12.08
C ARG A 226 -21.48 -0.93 12.82
N THR A 227 -20.72 0.13 12.57
CA THR A 227 -20.77 1.36 13.37
C THR A 227 -21.63 2.44 12.74
N GLY A 228 -21.88 2.41 11.43
CA GLY A 228 -22.55 3.50 10.73
C GLY A 228 -21.70 4.76 10.59
N THR A 229 -20.38 4.60 10.48
CA THR A 229 -19.42 5.71 10.37
C THR A 229 -18.64 5.63 9.08
N ILE A 230 -18.18 6.78 8.60
CA ILE A 230 -17.13 6.85 7.58
C ILE A 230 -15.83 6.40 8.24
N VAL A 231 -15.27 5.30 7.73
CA VAL A 231 -13.96 4.76 8.14
C VAL A 231 -12.87 5.67 7.59
N PHE A 232 -12.90 5.94 6.28
CA PHE A 232 -12.04 6.89 5.60
C PHE A 232 -12.86 7.69 4.60
N ALA A 233 -12.76 9.02 4.66
CA ALA A 233 -13.38 9.86 3.65
C ALA A 233 -12.55 9.83 2.36
N ASN A 234 -13.15 10.12 1.20
CA ASN A 234 -12.46 10.18 -0.09
C ASN A 234 -11.23 11.12 -0.03
N ARG A 235 -11.37 12.24 0.69
CA ARG A 235 -10.26 13.18 0.97
C ARG A 235 -9.11 12.58 1.78
N ASP A 236 -9.37 11.60 2.63
CA ASP A 236 -8.34 11.02 3.48
C ASP A 236 -7.62 9.88 2.77
N LEU A 237 -8.31 9.17 1.88
CA LEU A 237 -7.74 8.11 1.04
C LEU A 237 -6.64 8.64 0.11
N LEU A 238 -6.81 9.85 -0.44
CA LEU A 238 -5.92 10.44 -1.44
C LEU A 238 -5.03 11.59 -0.89
N PRO A 239 -3.75 11.68 -1.31
CA PRO A 239 -2.82 12.73 -0.87
C PRO A 239 -3.39 14.14 -1.07
N SER A 240 -3.01 15.09 -0.20
CA SER A 240 -3.54 16.48 -0.21
C SER A 240 -3.36 17.25 -1.53
N SER A 241 -2.47 16.79 -2.41
CA SER A 241 -2.28 17.35 -3.75
C SER A 241 -3.39 16.98 -4.75
N VAL A 242 -4.16 15.92 -4.48
CA VAL A 242 -5.30 15.51 -5.31
C VAL A 242 -6.55 16.30 -4.89
N PRO A 243 -7.46 16.72 -5.77
CA PRO A 243 -8.66 17.47 -5.36
C PRO A 243 -9.77 16.59 -4.75
N ALA A 244 -9.44 15.50 -4.05
CA ALA A 244 -10.39 14.50 -3.56
C ALA A 244 -11.25 14.94 -2.37
N GLY A 245 -12.56 14.75 -2.47
CA GLY A 245 -13.60 15.12 -1.52
C GLY A 245 -14.32 16.43 -1.87
N ILE A 246 -15.62 16.35 -2.16
CA ILE A 246 -16.52 17.51 -2.21
C ILE A 246 -17.13 17.81 -0.83
N PRO A 247 -17.49 19.06 -0.51
CA PRO A 247 -17.28 20.28 -1.31
C PRO A 247 -15.89 20.91 -1.11
N ASP A 248 -15.06 20.38 -0.21
CA ASP A 248 -13.88 21.07 0.31
C ASP A 248 -12.68 21.08 -0.65
N ARG A 249 -12.44 19.99 -1.40
CA ARG A 249 -11.28 19.82 -2.30
C ARG A 249 -11.64 19.76 -3.78
N GLY A 250 -12.88 19.39 -4.10
CA GLY A 250 -13.53 19.74 -5.37
C GLY A 250 -13.96 18.60 -6.29
N VAL A 251 -13.50 17.37 -6.06
CA VAL A 251 -13.84 16.19 -6.87
C VAL A 251 -14.13 15.01 -5.95
N ASP A 252 -15.22 14.31 -6.20
CA ASP A 252 -15.44 12.97 -5.65
C ASP A 252 -14.90 11.96 -6.65
N PHE A 253 -13.99 11.09 -6.20
CA PHE A 253 -13.31 10.15 -7.10
C PHE A 253 -14.01 8.79 -7.20
N GLY A 254 -15.08 8.55 -6.44
CA GLY A 254 -15.64 7.21 -6.28
C GLY A 254 -14.68 6.25 -5.59
N LEU A 255 -15.13 5.02 -5.34
CA LEU A 255 -14.34 3.96 -4.73
C LEU A 255 -14.81 2.58 -5.24
N ASP A 256 -14.17 2.07 -6.28
CA ASP A 256 -14.57 0.85 -7.01
C ASP A 256 -13.93 -0.44 -6.50
N ALA A 257 -13.04 -0.28 -5.53
CA ALA A 257 -12.33 -1.41 -4.98
C ALA A 257 -11.69 -1.01 -3.67
N VAL A 258 -11.73 -1.90 -2.68
CA VAL A 258 -11.02 -1.71 -1.43
C VAL A 258 -10.57 -3.04 -0.86
N ILE A 259 -9.33 -3.08 -0.37
CA ILE A 259 -8.81 -4.16 0.45
C ILE A 259 -8.01 -3.57 1.61
N SER A 260 -7.96 -4.30 2.70
CA SER A 260 -7.06 -4.06 3.82
C SER A 260 -6.52 -5.40 4.31
N ASP A 261 -5.70 -5.38 5.36
CA ASP A 261 -5.67 -6.54 6.24
C ASP A 261 -6.97 -6.63 7.06
N ARG A 262 -7.23 -7.83 7.59
CA ARG A 262 -8.45 -8.13 8.35
C ARG A 262 -8.51 -7.40 9.70
N ASP A 263 -7.42 -6.77 10.15
CA ASP A 263 -7.39 -5.95 11.36
C ASP A 263 -7.84 -4.50 11.09
N GLY A 264 -7.99 -4.12 9.80
CA GLY A 264 -8.37 -2.76 9.42
C GLY A 264 -7.24 -1.76 9.58
N ASN A 265 -5.98 -2.18 9.41
CA ASN A 265 -4.85 -1.29 9.49
C ASN A 265 -4.85 -0.33 8.30
N LYS A 266 -5.09 0.93 8.60
CA LYS A 266 -5.11 2.06 7.66
C LYS A 266 -3.97 2.05 6.63
N GLU A 267 -2.75 1.71 7.06
CA GLU A 267 -1.54 1.71 6.23
C GLU A 267 -1.50 0.55 5.21
N MET A 268 -2.40 -0.42 5.35
CA MET A 268 -2.56 -1.58 4.48
C MET A 268 -3.76 -1.45 3.54
N VAL A 269 -4.50 -0.34 3.63
CA VAL A 269 -5.66 -0.08 2.79
C VAL A 269 -5.18 0.22 1.37
N HIS A 270 -5.59 -0.64 0.43
CA HIS A 270 -5.42 -0.42 -0.99
C HIS A 270 -6.78 -0.28 -1.64
N PHE A 271 -6.85 0.50 -2.70
CA PHE A 271 -8.12 0.84 -3.33
C PHE A 271 -7.97 1.23 -4.79
N SER A 272 -9.08 1.29 -5.52
CA SER A 272 -9.21 1.88 -6.86
C SER A 272 -10.30 2.94 -6.84
N THR A 273 -10.33 3.81 -7.84
CA THR A 273 -11.28 4.93 -7.93
C THR A 273 -12.07 4.85 -9.22
N GLU A 274 -13.29 5.37 -9.27
CA GLU A 274 -14.15 5.38 -10.47
C GLU A 274 -13.65 6.29 -11.59
N ILE A 275 -12.83 7.29 -11.24
CA ILE A 275 -12.29 8.23 -12.22
C ILE A 275 -10.78 8.44 -12.05
N LEU A 276 -10.14 8.70 -13.19
CA LEU A 276 -8.71 8.99 -13.25
C LEU A 276 -8.33 10.39 -12.75
N ASN A 277 -7.05 10.55 -12.39
CA ASN A 277 -6.42 11.85 -12.16
C ASN A 277 -5.19 12.01 -13.08
N GLU A 278 -5.21 13.05 -13.93
CA GLU A 278 -4.07 13.37 -14.81
C GLU A 278 -2.98 14.21 -14.11
N GLU A 279 -3.32 14.85 -12.99
CA GLU A 279 -2.36 15.64 -12.19
C GLU A 279 -1.48 14.74 -11.32
N ARG A 280 -0.49 15.30 -10.60
CA ARG A 280 0.41 14.49 -9.75
C ARG A 280 -0.14 14.31 -8.32
N PRO A 281 -0.15 13.07 -7.78
CA PRO A 281 0.16 11.81 -8.45
C PRO A 281 -0.93 11.44 -9.46
N SER A 282 -0.52 10.92 -10.62
CA SER A 282 -1.44 10.51 -11.68
C SER A 282 -1.77 9.03 -11.52
N PHE A 283 -3.03 8.69 -11.74
CA PHE A 283 -3.59 7.35 -11.64
C PHE A 283 -4.79 7.21 -12.57
N THR A 284 -5.08 6.00 -13.02
CA THR A 284 -6.31 5.65 -13.76
C THR A 284 -7.35 5.05 -12.83
N ASP A 285 -8.58 4.91 -13.33
CA ASP A 285 -9.69 4.22 -12.68
C ASP A 285 -9.39 2.75 -12.35
N GLY A 286 -8.58 2.09 -13.17
CA GLY A 286 -8.16 0.71 -12.90
C GLY A 286 -6.85 0.51 -12.10
N ASP A 287 -6.23 1.58 -11.59
CA ASP A 287 -4.97 1.51 -10.85
C ASP A 287 -5.23 1.19 -9.36
N VAL A 288 -4.44 0.28 -8.77
CA VAL A 288 -4.48 0.06 -7.32
C VAL A 288 -3.58 1.06 -6.62
N LEU A 289 -4.19 1.91 -5.81
CA LEU A 289 -3.54 2.89 -4.94
C LEU A 289 -3.36 2.34 -3.52
N LEU A 290 -2.45 2.95 -2.77
CA LEU A 290 -2.29 2.71 -1.33
C LEU A 290 -2.72 3.95 -0.56
N PHE A 291 -3.36 3.78 0.60
CA PHE A 291 -3.83 4.86 1.47
C PHE A 291 -2.79 5.98 1.63
N GLY A 292 -3.20 7.22 1.37
CA GLY A 292 -2.38 8.42 1.53
C GLY A 292 -1.16 8.48 0.60
N ASN A 293 -1.10 7.59 -0.38
CA ASN A 293 0.03 7.34 -1.25
C ASN A 293 -0.47 7.11 -2.71
N GLY A 294 0.45 7.07 -3.67
CA GLY A 294 0.11 6.92 -5.08
C GLY A 294 -0.16 5.47 -5.53
N VAL A 295 -0.06 5.26 -6.84
CA VAL A 295 -0.23 3.96 -7.51
C VAL A 295 0.81 2.95 -7.04
N VAL A 296 0.36 1.79 -6.56
CA VAL A 296 1.22 0.63 -6.24
C VAL A 296 1.08 -0.50 -7.26
N CYS A 297 -0.02 -0.53 -8.00
CA CYS A 297 -0.23 -1.42 -9.13
C CYS A 297 -0.93 -0.67 -10.24
N THR A 298 -0.34 -0.59 -11.42
CA THR A 298 -1.08 -0.05 -12.56
C THR A 298 -2.13 -1.05 -13.07
N ASN A 299 -3.21 -0.59 -13.68
CA ASN A 299 -4.20 -1.48 -14.30
C ASN A 299 -3.53 -2.42 -15.31
N TYR A 300 -2.61 -1.88 -16.12
CA TYR A 300 -1.81 -2.67 -17.03
C TYR A 300 -0.97 -3.75 -16.33
N GLU A 301 -0.42 -3.49 -15.14
CA GLU A 301 0.34 -4.50 -14.40
C GLU A 301 -0.52 -5.68 -13.93
N LEU A 302 -1.80 -5.43 -13.61
CA LEU A 302 -2.77 -6.47 -13.28
C LEU A 302 -3.12 -7.31 -14.52
N ILE A 303 -3.45 -6.66 -15.64
CA ILE A 303 -4.05 -7.34 -16.79
C ILE A 303 -3.04 -7.81 -17.84
N LYS A 304 -1.82 -7.26 -17.88
CA LYS A 304 -0.86 -7.49 -18.99
C LYS A 304 -0.60 -8.96 -19.29
N CYS A 305 -0.72 -9.81 -18.27
CA CYS A 305 -0.40 -11.22 -18.40
C CYS A 305 -1.55 -12.06 -18.98
N PHE A 306 -2.73 -11.46 -19.16
CA PHE A 306 -3.80 -11.95 -20.03
C PHE A 306 -3.68 -11.41 -21.47
N GLU A 307 -2.65 -10.61 -21.75
CA GLU A 307 -2.36 -10.02 -23.05
C GLU A 307 -3.57 -9.30 -23.73
N PRO A 308 -4.29 -8.42 -23.03
CA PRO A 308 -5.38 -7.66 -23.63
C PRO A 308 -4.89 -6.70 -24.71
N LYS A 309 -5.80 -6.28 -25.59
CA LYS A 309 -5.49 -5.32 -26.67
C LYS A 309 -5.39 -3.85 -26.20
N THR A 310 -5.83 -3.58 -24.98
CA THR A 310 -5.75 -2.28 -24.32
C THR A 310 -4.87 -2.39 -23.08
N LYS A 311 -4.50 -1.25 -22.51
CA LYS A 311 -3.73 -1.17 -21.25
C LYS A 311 -4.58 -0.77 -20.05
N GLU A 312 -5.80 -0.34 -20.31
CA GLU A 312 -6.77 0.17 -19.35
C GLU A 312 -8.10 -0.53 -19.64
N LEU A 313 -8.63 -1.20 -18.62
CA LEU A 313 -9.90 -1.93 -18.56
C LEU A 313 -10.69 -1.60 -17.29
N GLY A 314 -10.24 -0.61 -16.51
CA GLY A 314 -10.86 -0.28 -15.22
C GLY A 314 -10.68 -1.37 -14.16
N LEU A 315 -11.30 -1.18 -12.99
CA LEU A 315 -11.27 -2.14 -11.88
C LEU A 315 -12.54 -2.04 -11.01
N ASP A 316 -13.52 -2.89 -11.28
CA ASP A 316 -14.76 -2.97 -10.50
C ASP A 316 -14.68 -3.83 -9.24
N ALA A 317 -13.60 -4.58 -9.04
CA ALA A 317 -13.51 -5.40 -7.85
C ALA A 317 -12.08 -5.71 -7.48
N LEU A 318 -11.83 -5.73 -6.18
CA LEU A 318 -10.52 -6.07 -5.65
C LEU A 318 -10.64 -6.88 -4.38
N ALA A 319 -9.94 -8.00 -4.35
CA ALA A 319 -9.80 -8.84 -3.19
C ALA A 319 -8.35 -9.28 -3.03
N ILE A 320 -7.97 -9.50 -1.78
CA ILE A 320 -6.73 -10.17 -1.44
C ILE A 320 -7.06 -11.35 -0.55
N THR A 321 -6.54 -12.53 -0.89
CA THR A 321 -6.65 -13.68 0.00
C THR A 321 -5.70 -13.51 1.17
N ILE A 322 -6.12 -12.75 2.16
CA ILE A 322 -5.52 -12.81 3.49
C ILE A 322 -6.34 -13.83 4.27
N GLY A 323 -5.92 -15.08 4.18
CA GLY A 323 -6.64 -16.24 4.71
C GLY A 323 -6.14 -17.59 4.18
N GLY A 324 -5.52 -17.63 3.00
CA GLY A 324 -4.50 -18.66 2.78
C GLY A 324 -3.40 -18.39 3.81
N PRO A 325 -2.86 -19.40 4.52
CA PRO A 325 -1.71 -19.17 5.38
C PRO A 325 -0.67 -18.49 4.49
N ILE A 326 -0.33 -17.24 4.80
CA ILE A 326 0.87 -16.62 4.26
C ILE A 326 1.93 -17.69 4.45
N PRO A 327 2.63 -18.13 3.37
CA PRO A 327 3.62 -19.17 3.49
C PRO A 327 4.46 -18.88 4.73
N PRO A 328 4.62 -19.84 5.64
CA PRO A 328 5.26 -19.60 6.93
C PRO A 328 6.58 -18.83 6.80
N CYS A 329 7.29 -19.03 5.68
CA CYS A 329 8.54 -18.35 5.33
C CYS A 329 8.43 -17.28 4.23
N ALA A 330 7.27 -16.63 4.08
CA ALA A 330 7.09 -15.57 3.10
C ALA A 330 8.03 -14.40 3.35
N ALA A 331 8.93 -14.16 2.39
CA ALA A 331 9.87 -13.06 2.45
C ALA A 331 9.18 -11.78 1.94
N VAL A 332 9.06 -10.77 2.79
CA VAL A 332 8.49 -9.47 2.44
C VAL A 332 9.31 -8.38 3.12
N ILE A 333 9.76 -7.37 2.37
CA ILE A 333 10.28 -6.11 2.92
C ILE A 333 9.08 -5.19 3.13
N ILE A 334 8.86 -4.76 4.36
CA ILE A 334 7.73 -3.90 4.73
C ILE A 334 8.16 -2.44 4.93
N GLN A 335 9.43 -2.20 5.26
CA GLN A 335 9.94 -0.87 5.53
C GLN A 335 11.40 -0.71 5.08
N VAL A 336 11.75 0.46 4.54
CA VAL A 336 13.12 0.88 4.30
C VAL A 336 13.30 2.32 4.75
N GLY A 337 14.34 2.60 5.55
CA GLY A 337 14.67 3.97 5.95
C GLY A 337 13.61 4.65 6.83
N GLY A 338 12.71 3.88 7.45
CA GLY A 338 11.55 4.41 8.16
C GLY A 338 10.27 4.53 7.30
N MET A 339 10.39 4.41 5.98
CA MET A 339 9.28 4.51 5.03
C MET A 339 8.71 3.13 4.71
N ALA A 340 7.39 3.00 4.61
CA ALA A 340 6.78 1.77 4.15
C ALA A 340 7.29 1.45 2.73
N ALA A 341 7.49 0.17 2.42
CA ALA A 341 8.04 -0.23 1.10
C ALA A 341 7.14 0.25 -0.06
N GLY A 342 5.82 0.29 0.14
CA GLY A 342 4.87 0.85 -0.83
C GLY A 342 4.95 2.38 -1.00
N SER A 343 5.54 3.10 -0.06
CA SER A 343 5.77 4.55 -0.12
C SER A 343 7.02 4.95 -0.91
N ILE A 344 7.65 3.99 -1.59
CA ILE A 344 8.86 4.18 -2.38
C ILE A 344 8.52 3.90 -3.83
N ASN A 345 8.69 4.90 -4.69
CA ASN A 345 8.34 4.78 -6.10
C ASN A 345 9.37 3.95 -6.90
N SER A 346 9.10 3.75 -8.18
CA SER A 346 9.99 3.00 -9.09
C SER A 346 11.36 3.65 -9.33
N ASP A 347 11.53 4.92 -8.98
CA ASP A 347 12.81 5.63 -8.97
C ASP A 347 13.57 5.48 -7.65
N GLY A 348 12.97 4.84 -6.66
CA GLY A 348 13.55 4.62 -5.34
C GLY A 348 13.41 5.82 -4.41
N LEU A 349 12.57 6.78 -4.75
CA LEU A 349 12.31 7.98 -3.97
C LEU A 349 11.07 7.79 -3.08
N ALA A 350 11.19 8.16 -1.81
CA ALA A 350 10.15 8.01 -0.82
C ALA A 350 9.21 9.22 -0.74
N ASN A 351 7.93 8.96 -0.53
CA ASN A 351 6.89 9.98 -0.41
C ASN A 351 5.96 9.72 0.78
N GLY A 352 5.32 10.77 1.30
CA GLY A 352 4.30 10.67 2.34
C GLY A 352 4.87 10.43 3.74
N TRP A 353 4.06 9.89 4.64
CA TRP A 353 4.40 9.73 6.06
C TRP A 353 5.19 8.45 6.34
N SER A 354 6.19 8.56 7.22
CA SER A 354 6.97 7.42 7.72
C SER A 354 6.15 6.54 8.66
N ALA A 355 6.43 5.24 8.66
CA ALA A 355 5.86 4.26 9.59
C ALA A 355 6.64 4.18 10.94
N THR A 356 7.41 5.22 11.30
CA THR A 356 8.20 5.27 12.54
C THR A 356 7.62 6.22 13.57
N THR A 357 8.03 6.05 14.84
CA THR A 357 7.78 7.04 15.90
C THR A 357 9.12 7.65 16.34
N PRO A 358 9.31 8.99 16.26
CA PRO A 358 8.36 9.98 15.75
C PRO A 358 8.15 9.87 14.23
N ILE A 359 6.95 10.23 13.78
CA ILE A 359 6.62 10.28 12.35
C ILE A 359 7.31 11.46 11.68
N PHE A 360 7.60 11.30 10.39
CA PHE A 360 8.09 12.36 9.52
C PHE A 360 7.52 12.22 8.12
N GLU A 361 7.55 13.30 7.35
CA GLU A 361 7.04 13.32 5.98
C GLU A 361 8.21 13.33 4.99
N ALA A 362 8.12 12.55 3.91
CA ALA A 362 9.07 12.44 2.82
C ALA A 362 8.52 13.12 1.56
N PHE A 363 9.40 13.78 0.79
CA PHE A 363 9.02 14.45 -0.46
C PHE A 363 10.03 14.07 -1.53
N ASP A 364 9.68 13.05 -2.30
CA ASP A 364 10.54 12.41 -3.29
C ASP A 364 11.94 12.09 -2.71
N SER A 365 12.02 11.71 -1.44
CA SER A 365 13.27 11.67 -0.69
C SER A 365 14.12 10.43 -0.99
N PRO A 366 15.43 10.55 -1.27
CA PRO A 366 16.36 9.42 -1.24
C PRO A 366 16.73 9.04 0.21
N PHE A 367 17.56 8.01 0.40
CA PHE A 367 18.01 7.52 1.70
C PHE A 367 19.53 7.64 1.87
N GLY A 368 20.02 7.83 3.09
CA GLY A 368 21.46 7.95 3.34
C GLY A 368 21.88 7.57 4.76
N GLY A 369 23.19 7.35 4.94
CA GLY A 369 23.79 6.88 6.19
C GLY A 369 23.39 5.44 6.53
N ALA A 370 22.92 5.22 7.75
CA ALA A 370 22.43 3.93 8.21
C ALA A 370 20.94 3.74 7.86
N VAL A 371 20.64 2.86 6.90
CA VAL A 371 19.29 2.60 6.41
C VAL A 371 18.75 1.30 7.02
N LYS A 372 17.74 1.42 7.87
CA LYS A 372 17.01 0.29 8.47
C LYS A 372 16.16 -0.36 7.39
N ILE A 373 16.35 -1.66 7.22
CA ILE A 373 15.48 -2.52 6.43
C ILE A 373 14.71 -3.39 7.42
N LEU A 374 13.39 -3.40 7.28
CA LEU A 374 12.51 -4.24 8.07
C LEU A 374 11.73 -5.16 7.13
N GLY A 375 11.92 -6.45 7.32
CA GLY A 375 11.10 -7.48 6.74
C GLY A 375 9.99 -7.92 7.69
N ARG A 376 8.94 -8.52 7.15
CA ARG A 376 7.90 -9.16 7.95
C ARG A 376 8.48 -10.32 8.76
N MET A 377 7.97 -10.52 9.98
CA MET A 377 8.32 -11.68 10.80
C MET A 377 7.71 -12.98 10.22
N PRO A 378 8.52 -14.00 9.89
CA PRO A 378 8.03 -15.31 9.46
C PRO A 378 7.69 -16.23 10.64
N SER A 379 7.20 -17.44 10.35
CA SER A 379 7.05 -18.53 11.32
C SER A 379 8.41 -18.99 11.83
N CYS A 380 8.63 -18.80 13.12
CA CYS A 380 9.85 -19.25 13.79
C CYS A 380 10.00 -20.75 13.91
N GLU A 381 8.91 -21.50 13.78
CA GLU A 381 8.93 -22.96 13.87
C GLU A 381 9.31 -23.59 12.53
N GLU A 382 9.10 -22.87 11.43
CA GLU A 382 9.23 -23.40 10.07
C GLU A 382 10.39 -22.77 9.30
N CYS A 383 10.84 -21.59 9.72
CA CYS A 383 11.85 -20.81 9.04
C CYS A 383 13.12 -20.70 9.87
N LYS A 384 14.26 -20.86 9.19
CA LYS A 384 15.54 -21.03 9.85
C LYS A 384 16.34 -19.74 9.91
N ARG A 385 16.51 -19.09 8.75
CA ARG A 385 17.44 -17.97 8.58
C ARG A 385 17.00 -17.06 7.44
N PHE A 386 17.49 -15.83 7.45
CA PHE A 386 17.23 -14.85 6.40
C PHE A 386 18.52 -14.14 5.98
N LYS A 387 18.51 -13.52 4.80
CA LYS A 387 19.56 -12.61 4.35
C LYS A 387 18.95 -11.45 3.57
N VAL A 388 19.64 -10.31 3.60
CA VAL A 388 19.30 -9.15 2.77
C VAL A 388 20.41 -8.94 1.75
N GLU A 389 20.03 -8.66 0.52
CA GLU A 389 20.95 -8.45 -0.58
C GLU A 389 20.58 -7.16 -1.32
N TYR A 390 21.59 -6.47 -1.85
CA TYR A 390 21.39 -5.28 -2.69
C TYR A 390 22.03 -5.47 -4.07
N GLY A 391 21.43 -4.87 -5.09
CA GLY A 391 21.97 -4.81 -6.44
C GLY A 391 21.99 -3.36 -6.93
N GLU A 392 23.14 -2.91 -7.45
CA GLU A 392 23.29 -1.58 -8.03
C GLU A 392 22.75 -1.55 -9.45
N TRP A 393 21.96 -0.54 -9.80
CA TRP A 393 21.48 -0.37 -11.16
C TRP A 393 22.62 0.16 -12.05
N PRO A 394 22.89 -0.48 -13.21
CA PRO A 394 23.89 0.03 -14.14
C PRO A 394 23.47 1.35 -14.82
N ASP A 395 22.16 1.62 -14.91
CA ASP A 395 21.56 2.84 -15.46
C ASP A 395 20.16 3.08 -14.84
N SER A 396 19.48 4.17 -15.19
CA SER A 396 18.19 4.54 -14.57
C SER A 396 17.01 3.59 -14.88
N SER A 397 17.15 2.73 -15.88
CA SER A 397 16.07 1.94 -16.48
C SER A 397 16.27 0.42 -16.41
N THR A 398 17.51 -0.05 -16.23
CA THR A 398 17.84 -1.48 -16.23
C THR A 398 17.99 -2.02 -14.80
N PRO A 399 17.14 -2.95 -14.33
CA PRO A 399 17.30 -3.55 -13.01
C PRO A 399 18.57 -4.40 -12.89
N PRO A 400 19.18 -4.50 -11.69
CA PRO A 400 20.35 -5.33 -11.45
C PRO A 400 20.06 -6.82 -11.70
N THR A 401 21.05 -7.51 -12.25
CA THR A 401 21.06 -8.98 -12.38
C THR A 401 21.96 -9.64 -11.34
N THR A 402 22.85 -8.87 -10.71
CA THR A 402 23.78 -9.33 -9.67
C THR A 402 23.41 -8.68 -8.35
N PHE A 403 23.42 -9.49 -7.29
CA PHE A 403 23.10 -9.06 -5.93
C PHE A 403 24.22 -9.43 -4.99
N ILE A 404 24.56 -8.50 -4.10
CA ILE A 404 25.60 -8.62 -3.09
C ILE A 404 24.91 -8.82 -1.73
N PRO A 405 25.22 -9.89 -0.99
CA PRO A 405 24.70 -10.06 0.36
C PRO A 405 25.29 -9.01 1.31
N MET A 406 24.44 -8.53 2.20
CA MET A 406 24.88 -7.67 3.31
C MET A 406 25.51 -8.55 4.39
N THR A 407 26.72 -8.21 4.80
CA THR A 407 27.54 -9.04 5.72
C THR A 407 28.08 -8.26 6.92
N ASP A 408 27.60 -7.03 7.13
CA ASP A 408 28.06 -6.20 8.23
C ASP A 408 27.49 -6.69 9.57
N ASP A 409 28.35 -6.70 10.59
CA ASP A 409 27.96 -7.04 11.95
C ASP A 409 27.16 -5.89 12.55
N PHE A 410 26.12 -6.22 13.30
CA PHE A 410 25.33 -5.22 14.02
C PHE A 410 24.81 -5.76 15.34
N LYS A 411 24.09 -4.91 16.06
CA LYS A 411 23.41 -5.31 17.28
C LYS A 411 21.91 -5.09 17.21
N GLU A 412 21.14 -6.00 17.77
CA GLU A 412 19.69 -6.02 17.75
C GLU A 412 19.14 -6.19 19.18
N TRP A 413 18.06 -5.47 19.50
CA TRP A 413 17.42 -5.60 20.80
C TRP A 413 16.51 -6.83 20.85
N GLN A 414 16.64 -7.61 21.93
CA GLN A 414 15.79 -8.77 22.21
C GLN A 414 15.11 -8.66 23.57
N PHE A 415 13.94 -9.27 23.68
CA PHE A 415 13.18 -9.39 24.92
C PHE A 415 13.39 -10.77 25.56
N ILE A 416 13.86 -10.81 26.81
CA ILE A 416 14.13 -12.10 27.48
C ILE A 416 13.04 -12.47 28.51
N TRP A 417 12.65 -11.56 29.40
CA TRP A 417 11.61 -11.76 30.44
C TRP A 417 11.35 -10.44 31.20
N PRO A 418 10.18 -10.22 31.86
CA PRO A 418 9.49 -8.93 31.88
C PRO A 418 10.39 -7.78 32.33
N SER A 419 10.42 -6.76 31.46
CA SER A 419 11.13 -5.49 31.62
C SER A 419 12.63 -5.49 31.35
N MET A 420 13.23 -6.59 30.86
CA MET A 420 14.65 -6.62 30.51
C MET A 420 14.88 -6.81 29.01
N TRP A 421 15.61 -5.86 28.44
CA TRP A 421 16.06 -5.87 27.05
C TRP A 421 17.57 -6.12 27.02
N ILE A 422 18.03 -6.98 26.13
CA ILE A 422 19.45 -7.13 25.87
C ILE A 422 19.78 -6.75 24.44
N LEU A 423 21.03 -6.35 24.24
CA LEU A 423 21.57 -6.01 22.96
C LEU A 423 22.39 -7.22 22.47
N THR A 424 21.88 -7.92 21.47
CA THR A 424 22.45 -9.16 20.95
C THR A 424 23.26 -8.89 19.69
N ASP A 425 24.45 -9.48 19.63
CA ASP A 425 25.32 -9.42 18.45
C ASP A 425 24.72 -10.25 17.31
N ARG A 426 24.67 -9.64 16.13
CA ARG A 426 24.16 -10.22 14.89
C ARG A 426 25.31 -10.23 13.90
N VAL A 427 25.80 -11.44 13.60
CA VAL A 427 26.97 -11.67 12.74
C VAL A 427 26.52 -12.53 11.58
N PRO A 428 26.30 -11.93 10.39
CA PRO A 428 25.96 -12.69 9.20
C PRO A 428 27.08 -13.66 8.80
N ASP A 429 26.73 -14.79 8.19
CA ASP A 429 27.75 -15.67 7.59
C ASP A 429 28.39 -15.05 6.33
N SER A 430 29.35 -15.73 5.71
CA SER A 430 30.03 -15.24 4.51
C SER A 430 29.11 -15.03 3.29
N ASN A 431 27.88 -15.56 3.34
CA ASN A 431 26.85 -15.41 2.32
C ASN A 431 25.70 -14.47 2.79
N GLY A 432 25.86 -13.80 3.94
CA GLY A 432 24.92 -12.85 4.51
C GLY A 432 23.77 -13.46 5.32
N TRP A 433 23.80 -14.75 5.64
CA TRP A 433 22.72 -15.38 6.39
C TRP A 433 22.77 -15.08 7.89
N LEU A 434 21.59 -14.81 8.44
CA LEU A 434 21.33 -14.60 9.87
C LEU A 434 20.24 -15.55 10.34
N ASP A 435 20.44 -16.20 11.49
CA ASP A 435 19.39 -16.99 12.14
C ASP A 435 18.22 -16.07 12.54
N ILE A 436 16.99 -16.54 12.38
CA ILE A 436 15.79 -15.77 12.74
C ILE A 436 15.69 -15.66 14.27
N LEU A 437 15.39 -14.44 14.76
CA LEU A 437 15.13 -14.17 16.18
C LEU A 437 13.64 -13.97 16.41
N CYS A 438 13.04 -14.84 17.23
CA CYS A 438 11.60 -14.88 17.48
C CYS A 438 11.14 -13.92 18.59
N ASP A 439 12.10 -13.42 19.35
CA ASP A 439 11.95 -12.56 20.52
C ASP A 439 12.53 -11.16 20.26
N THR A 440 12.68 -10.79 18.98
CA THR A 440 13.08 -9.44 18.58
C THR A 440 11.97 -8.43 18.88
N ILE A 441 12.39 -7.22 19.25
CA ILE A 441 11.48 -6.11 19.54
C ILE A 441 11.40 -5.13 18.37
N MET A 442 12.09 -5.45 17.28
CA MET A 442 12.18 -4.58 16.10
C MET A 442 10.91 -4.58 15.25
N GLY A 443 9.97 -5.49 15.55
CA GLY A 443 8.70 -5.65 14.85
C GLY A 443 8.80 -6.48 13.57
N GLY A 444 9.92 -7.16 13.32
CA GLY A 444 10.17 -7.90 12.07
C GLY A 444 11.62 -8.37 11.92
N LEU A 445 11.95 -8.91 10.75
CA LEU A 445 13.32 -9.25 10.38
C LEU A 445 14.11 -7.97 10.13
N TYR A 446 15.06 -7.66 11.00
CA TYR A 446 15.76 -6.39 10.99
C TYR A 446 17.17 -6.50 10.40
N TYR A 447 17.54 -5.55 9.55
CA TYR A 447 18.91 -5.37 9.09
C TYR A 447 19.24 -3.86 8.93
N PRO A 448 20.26 -3.33 9.63
CA PRO A 448 20.76 -1.98 9.40
C PRO A 448 21.81 -1.98 8.28
N TRP A 449 21.50 -1.37 7.15
CA TRP A 449 22.41 -1.25 6.02
C TRP A 449 23.26 0.01 6.13
N ASP A 450 24.59 -0.13 6.16
CA ASP A 450 25.52 1.00 6.03
C ASP A 450 25.70 1.36 4.54
N THR A 451 25.14 2.52 4.16
CA THR A 451 25.22 3.01 2.79
C THR A 451 26.46 3.87 2.53
N ALA A 452 27.37 4.02 3.49
CA ALA A 452 28.58 4.82 3.31
C ALA A 452 29.34 4.43 2.02
N GLY A 453 29.74 5.47 1.27
CA GLY A 453 30.44 5.33 -0.01
C GLY A 453 29.57 4.85 -1.18
N LYS A 454 28.25 4.81 -1.02
CA LYS A 454 27.29 4.45 -2.06
C LYS A 454 26.42 5.66 -2.38
N ASP A 455 26.16 5.85 -3.66
CA ASP A 455 25.20 6.81 -4.21
C ASP A 455 24.52 6.16 -5.42
N GLY A 456 23.33 6.60 -5.78
CA GLY A 456 22.58 6.12 -6.94
C GLY A 456 21.47 5.12 -6.64
N LYS A 457 20.95 4.46 -7.68
CA LYS A 457 19.75 3.61 -7.61
C LYS A 457 20.13 2.15 -7.32
N TYR A 458 19.46 1.55 -6.33
CA TYR A 458 19.68 0.18 -5.88
C TYR A 458 18.35 -0.59 -5.79
N THR A 459 18.45 -1.91 -5.86
CA THR A 459 17.35 -2.83 -5.54
C THR A 459 17.73 -3.67 -4.33
N LEU A 460 16.82 -3.74 -3.36
CA LEU A 460 16.90 -4.59 -2.18
C LEU A 460 16.04 -5.83 -2.38
N LYS A 461 16.50 -6.97 -1.87
CA LYS A 461 15.68 -8.18 -1.72
C LYS A 461 15.99 -8.85 -0.39
N LEU A 462 14.96 -9.48 0.17
CA LEU A 462 15.04 -10.31 1.36
C LEU A 462 14.87 -11.77 0.91
N THR A 463 15.72 -12.66 1.41
CA THR A 463 15.55 -14.10 1.21
C THR A 463 15.41 -14.79 2.55
N ILE A 464 14.43 -15.69 2.69
CA ILE A 464 14.23 -16.53 3.87
C ILE A 464 14.44 -17.98 3.45
N GLU A 465 15.16 -18.76 4.26
CA GLU A 465 15.33 -20.20 4.10
C GLU A 465 14.47 -20.93 5.13
N ASP A 466 13.66 -21.89 4.67
CA ASP A 466 12.87 -22.77 5.52
C ASP A 466 13.73 -23.88 6.16
N ASN A 467 13.14 -24.66 7.05
CA ASN A 467 13.83 -25.81 7.68
C ASN A 467 14.17 -26.94 6.69
N GLY A 468 13.51 -26.99 5.54
CA GLY A 468 13.78 -27.92 4.43
C GLY A 468 14.90 -27.47 3.50
N GLY A 469 15.39 -26.22 3.63
CA GLY A 469 16.39 -25.61 2.77
C GLY A 469 15.83 -24.92 1.51
N VAL A 470 14.51 -24.78 1.39
CA VAL A 470 13.86 -24.02 0.32
C VAL A 470 14.02 -22.53 0.62
N GLN A 471 14.34 -21.75 -0.42
CA GLN A 471 14.50 -20.31 -0.31
C GLN A 471 13.31 -19.58 -0.90
N HIS A 472 12.78 -18.64 -0.11
CA HIS A 472 11.70 -17.74 -0.48
C HIS A 472 12.28 -16.35 -0.62
N VAL A 473 12.08 -15.73 -1.80
CA VAL A 473 12.64 -14.43 -2.12
C VAL A 473 11.53 -13.40 -2.15
N SER A 474 11.75 -12.24 -1.54
CA SER A 474 10.80 -11.14 -1.55
C SER A 474 10.69 -10.52 -2.92
N SER A 475 9.61 -9.78 -3.12
CA SER A 475 9.61 -8.80 -4.21
C SER A 475 10.71 -7.76 -3.98
N PRO A 476 11.33 -7.28 -5.08
CA PRO A 476 12.38 -6.29 -4.99
C PRO A 476 11.82 -4.94 -4.56
N VAL A 477 12.55 -4.24 -3.68
CA VAL A 477 12.27 -2.84 -3.33
C VAL A 477 13.36 -1.96 -3.93
N VAL A 478 12.97 -0.97 -4.73
CA VAL A 478 13.92 -0.03 -5.35
C VAL A 478 14.16 1.12 -4.37
N VAL A 479 15.40 1.58 -4.24
CA VAL A 479 15.78 2.71 -3.38
C VAL A 479 16.83 3.58 -4.06
N MET A 480 16.71 4.90 -3.89
CA MET A 480 17.74 5.86 -4.26
C MET A 480 18.59 6.15 -3.02
N ILE A 481 19.89 5.97 -3.14
CA ILE A 481 20.85 6.27 -2.08
C ILE A 481 21.56 7.57 -2.40
N ASP A 482 21.62 8.45 -1.40
CA ASP A 482 22.35 9.71 -1.45
C ASP A 482 23.11 9.97 -0.14
N ASN A 483 24.43 9.90 -0.22
CA ASN A 483 25.37 10.25 0.83
C ASN A 483 26.15 11.53 0.50
N THR A 484 25.80 12.21 -0.60
CA THR A 484 26.44 13.46 -1.02
C THR A 484 25.85 14.62 -0.24
N ARG A 485 26.72 15.52 0.24
CA ARG A 485 26.27 16.71 0.97
C ARG A 485 25.96 17.85 0.00
N PRO A 486 24.96 18.70 0.31
CA PRO A 486 24.68 19.87 -0.50
C PRO A 486 25.85 20.83 -0.52
N LYS A 487 25.98 21.56 -1.62
CA LYS A 487 26.99 22.61 -1.79
C LYS A 487 26.43 23.94 -1.28
N ALA A 488 27.16 24.58 -0.38
CA ALA A 488 26.92 25.95 0.06
C ALA A 488 28.16 26.82 -0.20
N VAL A 489 28.00 27.92 -0.93
CA VAL A 489 29.05 28.92 -1.14
C VAL A 489 28.46 30.31 -0.96
N LEU A 490 29.09 31.14 -0.13
CA LEU A 490 28.74 32.52 0.12
C LEU A 490 29.91 33.43 -0.27
N SER A 491 29.64 34.41 -1.12
CA SER A 491 30.59 35.47 -1.44
C SER A 491 29.95 36.83 -1.19
N ILE A 492 30.65 37.71 -0.48
CA ILE A 492 30.18 39.07 -0.21
C ILE A 492 31.19 40.09 -0.74
N GLU A 493 30.71 41.23 -1.18
CA GLU A 493 31.53 42.34 -1.73
C GLU A 493 31.97 43.32 -0.62
N VAL A 494 32.13 42.81 0.61
CA VAL A 494 32.66 43.53 1.76
C VAL A 494 33.90 42.77 2.24
N PRO A 495 34.99 43.45 2.63
CA PRO A 495 36.16 42.78 3.20
C PRO A 495 35.75 41.90 4.39
N GLU A 496 36.26 40.68 4.44
CA GLU A 496 36.07 39.79 5.59
C GLU A 496 36.63 40.46 6.85
N CYS A 497 35.84 40.46 7.92
CA CYS A 497 36.13 41.20 9.15
C CYS A 497 36.30 42.73 8.94
N GLY A 498 35.74 43.28 7.87
CA GLY A 498 35.77 44.72 7.59
C GLY A 498 34.72 45.50 8.39
N ASP A 499 34.97 46.79 8.55
CA ASP A 499 34.05 47.74 9.17
C ASP A 499 33.25 48.48 8.08
N ILE A 500 31.92 48.45 8.17
CA ILE A 500 31.03 49.24 7.31
C ILE A 500 30.04 50.04 8.15
N PHE A 501 29.54 51.14 7.62
CA PHE A 501 28.59 51.98 8.35
C PHE A 501 27.17 51.40 8.32
N VAL A 502 26.43 51.58 9.42
CA VAL A 502 24.98 51.31 9.46
C VAL A 502 24.28 52.07 8.33
N GLY A 503 23.45 51.36 7.56
CA GLY A 503 22.78 51.89 6.37
C GLY A 503 23.51 51.61 5.06
N ALA A 504 24.73 51.05 5.12
CA ALA A 504 25.39 50.50 3.94
C ALA A 504 24.57 49.36 3.33
N THR A 505 24.69 49.22 2.01
CA THR A 505 24.11 48.11 1.26
C THR A 505 25.17 47.05 1.04
N VAL A 506 24.93 45.86 1.56
CA VAL A 506 25.79 44.68 1.35
C VAL A 506 25.30 43.92 0.12
N THR A 507 26.18 43.67 -0.83
CA THR A 507 25.93 42.87 -2.02
C THR A 507 26.78 41.60 -1.99
N GLY A 508 26.29 40.56 -2.66
CA GLY A 508 27.00 39.30 -2.73
C GLY A 508 26.31 38.28 -3.62
N LYS A 509 26.86 37.06 -3.61
CA LYS A 509 26.32 35.90 -4.33
C LYS A 509 26.26 34.69 -3.42
N ILE A 510 25.28 33.83 -3.68
CA ILE A 510 25.17 32.52 -3.05
C ILE A 510 25.08 31.42 -4.11
N THR A 511 25.65 30.26 -3.79
CA THR A 511 25.34 29.00 -4.47
C THR A 511 24.85 28.02 -3.43
N GLY A 512 23.64 27.50 -3.62
CA GLY A 512 23.02 26.49 -2.80
C GLY A 512 22.44 25.42 -3.68
N THR A 513 23.17 24.33 -3.90
CA THR A 513 22.82 23.31 -4.90
C THR A 513 23.03 21.90 -4.38
N ASP A 514 22.18 20.99 -4.84
CA ASP A 514 22.30 19.55 -4.63
C ASP A 514 21.47 18.80 -5.68
N GLU A 515 21.81 17.57 -6.03
CA GLU A 515 21.00 16.76 -6.95
C GLU A 515 19.60 16.50 -6.37
N HIS A 516 19.54 16.32 -5.05
CA HIS A 516 18.34 16.14 -4.25
C HIS A 516 18.11 17.37 -3.36
N PHE A 517 18.18 18.57 -3.94
CA PHE A 517 17.98 19.82 -3.23
C PHE A 517 16.64 19.90 -2.49
N TYR A 518 16.65 20.44 -1.27
CA TYR A 518 15.44 20.71 -0.49
C TYR A 518 15.22 22.19 -0.23
N SER A 519 16.20 22.88 0.36
CA SER A 519 16.07 24.31 0.63
C SER A 519 17.40 24.98 0.90
N TYR A 520 17.41 26.31 0.82
CA TYR A 520 18.46 27.11 1.45
C TYR A 520 17.90 28.35 2.14
N GLN A 521 18.65 28.85 3.11
CA GLN A 521 18.35 30.06 3.86
C GLN A 521 19.61 30.90 4.02
N LEU A 522 19.52 32.17 3.66
CA LEU A 522 20.55 33.17 3.93
C LEU A 522 20.03 34.15 4.98
N ARG A 523 20.76 34.26 6.09
CA ARG A 523 20.38 35.09 7.24
C ARG A 523 21.55 35.84 7.83
N TYR A 524 21.25 36.85 8.64
CA TYR A 524 22.21 37.50 9.51
C TYR A 524 21.94 37.17 10.99
N GLU A 525 23.02 37.10 11.78
CA GLU A 525 22.99 36.86 13.22
C GLU A 525 24.01 37.79 13.91
N SER A 526 23.61 38.40 15.03
CA SER A 526 24.48 39.12 15.97
C SER A 526 23.97 38.93 17.40
N SER A 527 24.68 39.48 18.39
CA SER A 527 24.21 39.49 19.78
C SER A 527 22.99 40.38 20.01
N LEU A 528 22.66 41.28 19.06
CA LEU A 528 21.62 42.29 19.22
C LEU A 528 20.48 42.15 18.19
N ALA A 529 20.69 41.45 17.07
CA ALA A 529 19.69 41.28 16.02
C ALA A 529 19.92 40.00 15.21
N SER A 530 18.85 39.42 14.67
CA SER A 530 18.95 38.38 13.65
C SER A 530 17.74 38.43 12.72
N GLY A 531 17.89 37.92 11.50
CA GLY A 531 16.81 37.93 10.51
C GLY A 531 17.24 37.34 9.18
N ASN A 532 16.29 37.12 8.29
CA ASN A 532 16.55 36.61 6.94
C ASN A 532 16.98 37.76 6.01
N ILE A 533 17.96 37.49 5.14
CA ILE A 533 18.41 38.44 4.13
C ILE A 533 17.57 38.31 2.85
N ILE A 534 17.24 37.07 2.48
CA ILE A 534 16.30 36.73 1.40
C ILE A 534 15.25 35.75 1.95
N PRO A 535 14.07 35.64 1.31
CA PRO A 535 13.11 34.59 1.63
C PRO A 535 13.76 33.19 1.56
N VAL A 536 13.28 32.27 2.40
CA VAL A 536 13.73 30.87 2.35
C VAL A 536 13.33 30.29 0.99
N ARG A 537 14.30 29.72 0.27
CA ARG A 537 14.07 29.02 -1.00
C ARG A 537 13.77 27.56 -0.71
N ASN A 538 12.60 27.09 -1.13
CA ASN A 538 12.16 25.71 -0.95
C ASN A 538 12.04 25.00 -2.30
N TYR A 539 12.33 23.71 -2.30
CA TYR A 539 12.17 22.74 -3.38
C TYR A 539 10.81 22.86 -4.08
N THR A 540 10.82 22.74 -5.42
CA THR A 540 9.60 22.78 -6.24
C THR A 540 9.32 21.50 -7.02
N GLY A 541 10.22 20.51 -7.03
CA GLY A 541 10.07 19.26 -7.77
C GLY A 541 11.41 18.63 -8.15
N VAL A 542 11.42 17.36 -8.59
CA VAL A 542 12.65 16.55 -8.78
C VAL A 542 13.71 17.12 -9.73
N ALA A 543 13.35 18.08 -10.60
CA ALA A 543 14.27 18.78 -11.50
C ALA A 543 14.91 20.03 -10.86
N ASP A 544 14.50 20.38 -9.65
CA ASP A 544 15.03 21.51 -8.89
C ASP A 544 16.31 21.10 -8.17
N HIS A 545 17.43 21.64 -8.63
CA HIS A 545 18.77 21.39 -8.06
C HIS A 545 19.31 22.60 -7.27
N GLY A 546 18.44 23.56 -6.93
CA GLY A 546 18.82 24.80 -6.27
C GLY A 546 19.37 25.86 -7.23
N ASP A 547 20.10 26.84 -6.67
CA ASP A 547 20.52 28.04 -7.40
C ASP A 547 22.04 28.22 -7.39
N THR A 548 22.61 28.62 -8.53
CA THR A 548 24.05 28.92 -8.68
C THR A 548 24.25 30.42 -8.90
N ASP A 549 25.23 30.99 -8.18
CA ASP A 549 25.63 32.40 -8.27
C ASP A 549 24.48 33.42 -8.16
N LEU A 550 23.44 33.08 -7.39
CA LEU A 550 22.30 33.96 -7.16
C LEU A 550 22.76 35.21 -6.42
N SER A 551 22.54 36.37 -7.02
CA SER A 551 22.93 37.65 -6.44
C SER A 551 21.92 38.11 -5.39
N PHE A 552 22.40 38.69 -4.29
CA PHE A 552 21.56 39.28 -3.26
C PHE A 552 22.04 40.69 -2.89
N THR A 553 21.11 41.48 -2.35
CA THR A 553 21.35 42.83 -1.86
C THR A 553 20.65 42.99 -0.51
N TRP A 554 21.34 43.53 0.47
CA TRP A 554 20.83 43.70 1.83
C TRP A 554 21.13 45.10 2.36
N ASN A 555 20.10 45.85 2.74
CA ASN A 555 20.25 47.16 3.37
C ASN A 555 20.32 47.00 4.90
N THR A 556 21.39 47.51 5.51
CA THR A 556 21.64 47.41 6.95
C THR A 556 20.99 48.54 7.78
N THR A 557 20.15 49.37 7.16
CA THR A 557 19.43 50.46 7.84
C THR A 557 18.62 49.93 9.01
N GLY A 558 18.77 50.57 10.18
CA GLY A 558 18.02 50.22 11.40
C GLY A 558 18.66 49.10 12.24
N LEU A 559 19.78 48.54 11.80
CA LEU A 559 20.56 47.58 12.59
C LEU A 559 21.49 48.31 13.59
N PRO A 560 21.64 47.80 14.82
CA PRO A 560 22.59 48.36 15.77
C PRO A 560 24.04 48.14 15.34
N ALA A 561 24.94 49.04 15.73
CA ALA A 561 26.38 48.83 15.58
C ALA A 561 26.80 47.59 16.39
N CYS A 562 27.32 46.58 15.70
CA CYS A 562 27.65 45.26 16.26
C CYS A 562 28.50 44.44 15.26
N GLY A 563 29.07 43.33 15.71
CA GLY A 563 29.60 42.30 14.82
C GLY A 563 28.46 41.43 14.28
N TYR A 564 28.42 41.23 12.96
CA TYR A 564 27.42 40.43 12.27
C TYR A 564 28.05 39.22 11.60
N GLN A 565 27.34 38.10 11.68
CA GLN A 565 27.58 36.91 10.88
C GLN A 565 26.49 36.80 9.82
N ILE A 566 26.88 36.72 8.55
CA ILE A 566 26.00 36.23 7.49
C ILE A 566 26.23 34.73 7.38
N ARG A 567 25.13 33.97 7.32
CA ARG A 567 25.19 32.51 7.25
C ARG A 567 24.26 32.02 6.15
N LEU A 568 24.80 31.19 5.27
CA LEU A 568 24.06 30.41 4.28
C LEU A 568 23.94 28.98 4.78
N TRP A 569 22.72 28.47 4.86
CA TRP A 569 22.43 27.06 5.08
C TRP A 569 21.82 26.46 3.84
N VAL A 570 22.27 25.27 3.48
CA VAL A 570 21.72 24.48 2.36
C VAL A 570 21.43 23.08 2.87
N TRP A 571 20.27 22.57 2.49
CA TRP A 571 19.76 21.26 2.87
C TRP A 571 19.31 20.50 1.63
N ASP A 572 19.57 19.19 1.62
CA ASP A 572 18.93 18.24 0.72
C ASP A 572 17.67 17.61 1.37
N ARG A 573 17.00 16.73 0.63
CA ARG A 573 15.77 16.02 1.03
C ARG A 573 16.01 14.57 1.48
N THR A 574 17.25 14.16 1.64
CA THR A 574 17.64 12.80 1.99
C THR A 574 17.13 12.40 3.37
N ILE A 575 16.62 11.18 3.52
CA ILE A 575 16.28 10.57 4.80
C ILE A 575 17.56 9.97 5.38
N VAL A 576 18.20 10.71 6.29
CA VAL A 576 19.47 10.31 6.89
C VAL A 576 19.20 9.56 8.20
N ASN A 577 19.75 8.35 8.32
CA ASN A 577 19.65 7.52 9.53
C ASN A 577 18.21 7.25 9.99
N ASN A 578 17.30 7.01 9.04
CA ASN A 578 15.88 6.63 9.29
C ASN A 578 15.02 7.72 9.91
N HIS A 579 15.43 8.97 9.85
CA HIS A 579 14.72 10.07 10.48
C HIS A 579 14.71 11.32 9.62
N ARG A 580 13.63 12.10 9.74
CA ARG A 580 13.54 13.49 9.30
C ARG A 580 12.79 14.28 10.39
N GLY A 581 13.28 15.44 10.82
CA GLY A 581 12.64 16.20 11.90
C GLY A 581 11.36 16.93 11.49
N TRP A 582 10.42 17.10 12.43
CA TRP A 582 9.15 17.83 12.25
C TRP A 582 9.36 19.36 12.25
N GLY A 583 8.79 20.08 11.28
CA GLY A 583 8.55 21.54 11.35
C GLY A 583 9.77 22.48 11.19
N VAL A 584 10.93 22.00 10.75
CA VAL A 584 12.11 22.84 10.45
C VAL A 584 12.64 22.50 9.05
N PRO A 585 13.16 23.47 8.26
CA PRO A 585 13.87 23.16 7.03
C PRO A 585 15.08 22.26 7.34
N GLY A 586 14.94 20.97 7.01
CA GLY A 586 16.05 20.07 6.69
C GLY A 586 16.56 19.14 7.79
N TYR A 587 16.51 17.83 7.49
CA TYR A 587 17.41 16.81 8.04
C TYR A 587 17.90 15.83 6.96
N GLY A 588 17.94 16.33 5.72
CA GLY A 588 18.89 15.86 4.74
C GLY A 588 20.32 16.16 5.14
N TRP A 589 21.30 15.82 4.30
CA TRP A 589 22.62 16.37 4.53
C TRP A 589 22.54 17.90 4.51
N ARG A 590 23.39 18.50 5.32
CA ARG A 590 23.44 19.94 5.52
C ARG A 590 24.86 20.42 5.38
N TRP A 591 25.00 21.53 4.67
CA TRP A 591 26.24 22.28 4.63
C TRP A 591 25.97 23.76 4.86
N TYR A 592 27.02 24.48 5.22
CA TYR A 592 26.92 25.90 5.51
C TYR A 592 28.19 26.63 5.17
N ASP A 593 28.01 27.89 4.84
CA ASP A 593 29.08 28.86 4.63
C ASP A 593 28.73 30.15 5.37
N TYR A 594 29.74 30.92 5.76
CA TYR A 594 29.53 32.14 6.54
C TYR A 594 30.58 33.20 6.25
N SER A 595 30.22 34.45 6.53
CA SER A 595 31.13 35.58 6.50
C SER A 595 30.83 36.54 7.65
N TYR A 596 31.84 37.29 8.06
CA TYR A 596 31.76 38.21 9.21
C TYR A 596 32.15 39.63 8.80
N PHE A 597 31.49 40.61 9.42
CA PHE A 597 31.86 42.02 9.33
C PHE A 597 31.28 42.80 10.52
N CYS A 598 31.74 44.04 10.71
CA CYS A 598 31.27 44.93 11.77
C CYS A 598 30.44 46.08 11.20
N LEU A 599 29.36 46.44 11.89
CA LEU A 599 28.62 47.67 11.66
C LEU A 599 29.06 48.74 12.65
N GLU A 600 29.44 49.90 12.13
CA GLU A 600 29.77 51.10 12.91
C GLU A 600 28.72 52.19 12.74
N THR A 601 28.53 53.02 13.77
CA THR A 601 27.75 54.25 13.63
C THR A 601 28.55 55.24 12.79
N GLY A 602 27.97 55.73 11.69
CA GLY A 602 28.54 56.88 10.97
C GLY A 602 28.59 58.11 11.88
N GLU A 603 29.63 58.94 11.74
CA GLU A 603 29.76 60.23 12.44
C GLU A 603 28.62 61.21 12.13
#